data_AF-G3XPZ4-F1
#
_entry.id   AF-G3XPZ4-F1
#
_cell.length_a   1.000
_cell.length_b   1.000
_cell.length_c   1.000
_cell.angle_alpha   90.00
_cell.angle_beta   90.00
_cell.angle_gamma   90.00
#
_symmetry.space_group_name_H-M   'P 1'
#
loop_
_entity.id
_entity.type
_entity.pdbx_description
1 polymer ?
#
loop_
_entity_poly.entity_id
_entity_poly.type
_entity_poly.pdbx_seq_one_letter_code
_entity_poly.pdbx_strand_id
1 'polypeptide(L)'
;MKPSTDGDVTKLLQKLPSLISDAHHSEIWGIQLDGDDDKRKEIVIEKFLEQHSIIPSISLARASASLQSALKWRRIVQPRSALTGSREILTKSGLQHITRTEDRLIMWVVIDEKTIRDLPATYEGFMQKYGLADLGTAALENVASALIDANCELYDESSLQAACVVQFKLYSVPPGRRIGISLRDRVRDMLSGVVTELQKYYPGFLDRAYLIQPFDDYLDSLEISESLLKKTTILQSAEDLVNYLGPDVPPEFGGMGMPLCNRDIMRNICGEHEEPPTSRDPLKIKRTTDKTKEDTVFGVQENDSVSNAENPEPELTWSETIGPPTIILDPSDLKNAHELCPDKGGACLAWADSETIVKYGHGVRLAEAEAMHLVSTRTNIPIPRLLSAYVLHGVCYIVMEYVEAESFNKYWDRVSEPEQQNVLRQLRNYVLQMRSIKGEFIGGVDSSPCRDGIFDAVWDNYGAGSYGPYASEALFTEGIVQVLRDRIPPNLPEESSDLDSVFFTNEYVLYQTVRELKKMNHSIVFTHGDLHCGNMLVRSDGTVVIVDWGQAGYWPDYWEFYRAMFQVPWRPSWDRMIEKFIPPSYVEYEIIKNVFSYVFN
;
A
#
# COMPACT_ATOMS: atom_id res chain seq x y z
N MET A 1 -5.86 -39.74 -19.19
CA MET A 1 -7.27 -39.71 -18.74
C MET A 1 -7.50 -38.36 -18.08
N LYS A 2 -8.19 -37.41 -18.74
CA LYS A 2 -8.72 -36.23 -18.05
C LYS A 2 -9.67 -36.76 -16.95
N PRO A 3 -9.46 -36.45 -15.66
CA PRO A 3 -10.45 -36.79 -14.64
C PRO A 3 -11.73 -36.01 -14.95
N SER A 4 -12.90 -36.58 -14.64
CA SER A 4 -14.22 -36.03 -14.96
C SER A 4 -14.44 -34.67 -14.29
N THR A 5 -14.06 -33.58 -14.96
CA THR A 5 -14.32 -32.19 -14.56
C THR A 5 -15.81 -31.92 -14.42
N ASP A 6 -16.63 -32.54 -15.26
CA ASP A 6 -18.09 -32.41 -15.32
C ASP A 6 -18.80 -32.76 -13.99
N GLY A 7 -18.29 -33.77 -13.28
CA GLY A 7 -18.84 -34.19 -11.98
C GLY A 7 -18.52 -33.23 -10.83
N ASP A 8 -17.42 -32.48 -10.91
CA ASP A 8 -17.04 -31.50 -9.88
C ASP A 8 -17.63 -30.12 -10.17
N VAL A 9 -17.81 -29.76 -11.45
CA VAL A 9 -18.59 -28.58 -11.88
C VAL A 9 -20.02 -28.68 -11.34
N THR A 10 -20.69 -29.81 -11.57
CA THR A 10 -22.06 -30.05 -11.07
C THR A 10 -22.15 -29.94 -9.55
N LYS A 11 -21.18 -30.51 -8.81
CA LYS A 11 -21.17 -30.43 -7.34
C LYS A 11 -20.93 -29.01 -6.82
N LEU A 12 -20.09 -28.23 -7.51
CA LEU A 12 -19.80 -26.86 -7.09
C LEU A 12 -20.99 -25.93 -7.41
N LEU A 13 -21.66 -26.13 -8.56
CA LEU A 13 -22.93 -25.47 -8.88
C LEU A 13 -24.02 -25.76 -7.84
N GLN A 14 -24.13 -27.00 -7.35
CA GLN A 14 -25.06 -27.36 -6.27
C GLN A 14 -24.74 -26.66 -4.94
N LYS A 15 -23.46 -26.37 -4.65
CA LYS A 15 -23.03 -25.63 -3.46
C LYS A 15 -23.13 -24.11 -3.63
N LEU A 16 -23.32 -23.61 -4.85
CA LEU A 16 -23.28 -22.20 -5.16
C LEU A 16 -24.29 -21.36 -4.33
N PRO A 17 -25.55 -21.79 -4.11
CA PRO A 17 -26.49 -21.02 -3.28
C PRO A 17 -26.02 -20.82 -1.83
N SER A 18 -25.40 -21.84 -1.22
CA SER A 18 -24.86 -21.70 0.14
C SER A 18 -23.63 -20.78 0.18
N LEU A 19 -22.76 -20.89 -0.84
CA LEU A 19 -21.56 -20.03 -0.93
C LEU A 19 -21.95 -18.56 -1.11
N ILE A 20 -22.94 -18.27 -1.94
CA ILE A 20 -23.51 -16.92 -2.13
C ILE A 20 -24.12 -16.43 -0.82
N SER A 21 -24.92 -17.27 -0.15
CA SER A 21 -25.56 -16.90 1.11
C SER A 21 -24.54 -16.56 2.19
N ASP A 22 -23.47 -17.35 2.31
CA ASP A 22 -22.40 -17.12 3.29
C ASP A 22 -21.52 -15.91 2.95
N ALA A 23 -21.35 -15.61 1.66
CA ALA A 23 -20.58 -14.45 1.21
C ALA A 23 -21.39 -13.14 1.23
N HIS A 24 -22.73 -13.23 1.27
CA HIS A 24 -23.66 -12.12 1.09
C HIS A 24 -23.42 -11.34 -0.21
N HIS A 25 -22.99 -12.03 -1.27
CA HIS A 25 -22.69 -11.44 -2.58
C HIS A 25 -22.73 -12.51 -3.67
N SER A 26 -23.26 -12.16 -4.84
CA SER A 26 -23.51 -13.08 -5.95
C SER A 26 -22.91 -12.64 -7.29
N GLU A 27 -22.24 -11.50 -7.36
CA GLU A 27 -21.61 -11.03 -8.60
C GLU A 27 -20.15 -11.45 -8.68
N ILE A 28 -19.73 -11.95 -9.85
CA ILE A 28 -18.32 -12.17 -10.18
C ILE A 28 -18.06 -11.92 -11.67
N TRP A 29 -17.06 -11.10 -11.99
CA TRP A 29 -16.62 -10.79 -13.36
C TRP A 29 -17.74 -10.32 -14.31
N GLY A 30 -18.76 -9.64 -13.78
CA GLY A 30 -19.95 -9.18 -14.50
C GLY A 30 -21.07 -10.20 -14.63
N ILE A 31 -20.92 -11.37 -14.02
CA ILE A 31 -21.89 -12.45 -14.03
C ILE A 31 -22.59 -12.51 -12.68
N GLN A 32 -23.91 -12.57 -12.75
CA GLN A 32 -24.76 -12.74 -11.59
C GLN A 32 -24.99 -14.23 -11.34
N LEU A 33 -24.35 -14.79 -10.32
CA LEU A 33 -24.32 -16.23 -10.05
C LEU A 33 -25.65 -16.82 -9.56
N ASP A 34 -26.55 -15.98 -9.04
CA ASP A 34 -27.92 -16.35 -8.66
C ASP A 34 -28.96 -16.10 -9.78
N GLY A 35 -28.52 -15.64 -10.96
CA GLY A 35 -29.38 -15.41 -12.14
C GLY A 35 -29.65 -16.70 -12.95
N ASP A 36 -30.17 -16.58 -14.17
CA ASP A 36 -30.57 -17.73 -15.02
C ASP A 36 -29.53 -18.09 -16.12
N ASP A 37 -28.34 -17.48 -16.12
CA ASP A 37 -27.31 -17.72 -17.15
C ASP A 37 -26.37 -18.87 -16.79
N ASP A 38 -26.82 -20.10 -17.00
CA ASP A 38 -26.08 -21.31 -16.63
C ASP A 38 -24.76 -21.48 -17.39
N LYS A 39 -24.71 -21.06 -18.68
CA LYS A 39 -23.48 -21.13 -19.50
C LYS A 39 -22.38 -20.23 -18.91
N ARG A 40 -22.71 -18.99 -18.52
CA ARG A 40 -21.73 -18.08 -17.91
C ARG A 40 -21.29 -18.53 -16.53
N LYS A 41 -22.20 -19.11 -15.72
CA LYS A 41 -21.85 -19.67 -14.41
C LYS A 41 -20.87 -20.84 -14.57
N GLU A 42 -21.11 -21.75 -15.49
CA GLU A 42 -20.22 -22.89 -15.74
C GLU A 42 -18.80 -22.43 -16.06
N ILE A 43 -18.62 -21.44 -16.93
CA ILE A 43 -17.30 -20.86 -17.27
C ILE A 43 -16.57 -20.34 -16.02
N VAL A 44 -17.29 -19.67 -15.11
CA VAL A 44 -16.70 -19.19 -13.84
C VAL A 44 -16.23 -20.36 -12.99
N ILE A 45 -17.12 -21.32 -12.79
CA ILE A 45 -16.88 -22.49 -11.93
C ILE A 45 -15.72 -23.33 -12.44
N GLU A 46 -15.64 -23.54 -13.76
CA GLU A 46 -14.54 -24.24 -14.41
C GLU A 46 -13.19 -23.57 -14.12
N LYS A 47 -13.09 -22.23 -14.22
CA LYS A 47 -11.84 -21.51 -13.93
C LYS A 47 -11.35 -21.71 -12.50
N PHE A 48 -12.26 -21.69 -11.51
CA PHE A 48 -11.90 -21.96 -10.11
C PHE A 48 -11.48 -23.42 -9.90
N LEU A 49 -12.11 -24.38 -10.57
CA LEU A 49 -11.74 -25.79 -10.49
C LEU A 49 -10.41 -26.10 -11.18
N GLU A 50 -10.16 -25.51 -12.35
CA GLU A 50 -8.92 -25.67 -13.12
C GLU A 50 -7.70 -25.19 -12.33
N GLN A 51 -7.80 -24.01 -11.68
CA GLN A 51 -6.72 -23.46 -10.85
C GLN A 51 -6.33 -24.40 -9.69
N HIS A 52 -7.31 -25.10 -9.11
CA HIS A 52 -7.11 -25.97 -7.94
C HIS A 52 -7.04 -27.46 -8.30
N SER A 53 -6.86 -27.78 -9.59
CA SER A 53 -6.90 -29.14 -10.14
C SER A 53 -5.69 -30.02 -9.81
N ILE A 54 -4.60 -29.44 -9.26
CA ILE A 54 -3.33 -30.15 -8.98
C ILE A 54 -3.54 -31.37 -8.07
N ILE A 55 -4.41 -31.24 -7.07
CA ILE A 55 -4.74 -32.34 -6.14
C ILE A 55 -6.24 -32.62 -6.27
N PRO A 56 -6.65 -33.58 -7.12
CA PRO A 56 -8.06 -33.83 -7.42
C PRO A 56 -8.93 -34.09 -6.18
N SER A 57 -8.38 -34.77 -5.16
CA SER A 57 -9.11 -35.12 -3.93
C SER A 57 -9.56 -33.92 -3.09
N ILE A 58 -8.92 -32.75 -3.24
CA ILE A 58 -9.26 -31.53 -2.51
C ILE A 58 -9.64 -30.36 -3.43
N SER A 59 -9.63 -30.56 -4.76
CA SER A 59 -9.92 -29.52 -5.76
C SER A 59 -11.26 -28.85 -5.50
N LEU A 60 -12.34 -29.63 -5.32
CA LEU A 60 -13.67 -29.11 -5.03
C LEU A 60 -13.71 -28.26 -3.74
N ALA A 61 -13.02 -28.70 -2.69
CA ALA A 61 -12.98 -27.97 -1.41
C ALA A 61 -12.20 -26.65 -1.53
N ARG A 62 -11.05 -26.67 -2.22
CA ARG A 62 -10.24 -25.47 -2.46
C ARG A 62 -10.93 -24.49 -3.41
N ALA A 63 -11.55 -24.98 -4.48
CA ALA A 63 -12.34 -24.16 -5.39
C ALA A 63 -13.54 -23.51 -4.70
N SER A 64 -14.25 -24.26 -3.83
CA SER A 64 -15.35 -23.70 -3.01
C SER A 64 -14.85 -22.57 -2.09
N ALA A 65 -13.75 -22.80 -1.36
CA ALA A 65 -13.17 -21.81 -0.46
C ALA A 65 -12.64 -20.58 -1.23
N SER A 66 -11.97 -20.80 -2.36
CA SER A 66 -11.44 -19.75 -3.23
C SER A 66 -12.56 -18.89 -3.81
N LEU A 67 -13.65 -19.50 -4.30
CA LEU A 67 -14.82 -18.80 -4.81
C LEU A 67 -15.51 -18.00 -3.70
N GLN A 68 -15.68 -18.58 -2.51
CA GLN A 68 -16.25 -17.88 -1.36
C GLN A 68 -15.41 -16.66 -0.95
N SER A 69 -14.08 -16.80 -0.91
CA SER A 69 -13.17 -15.69 -0.62
C SER A 69 -13.25 -14.60 -1.68
N ALA A 70 -13.34 -14.98 -2.96
CA ALA A 70 -13.52 -14.02 -4.05
C ALA A 70 -14.84 -13.24 -3.93
N LEU A 71 -15.96 -13.91 -3.64
CA LEU A 71 -17.25 -13.25 -3.44
C LEU A 71 -17.24 -12.31 -2.22
N LYS A 72 -16.63 -12.74 -1.11
CA LYS A 72 -16.46 -11.88 0.08
C LYS A 72 -15.59 -10.66 -0.21
N TRP A 73 -14.50 -10.84 -0.95
CA TRP A 73 -13.64 -9.74 -1.38
C TRP A 73 -14.39 -8.77 -2.30
N ARG A 74 -15.13 -9.26 -3.31
CA ARG A 74 -15.93 -8.41 -4.22
C ARG A 74 -17.02 -7.62 -3.48
N ARG A 75 -17.62 -8.18 -2.43
CA ARG A 75 -18.58 -7.45 -1.56
C ARG A 75 -17.95 -6.23 -0.89
N ILE A 76 -16.69 -6.39 -0.42
CA ILE A 76 -15.98 -5.37 0.36
C ILE A 76 -15.33 -4.35 -0.59
N VAL A 77 -14.62 -4.81 -1.60
CA VAL A 77 -13.77 -3.98 -2.48
C VAL A 77 -14.54 -3.43 -3.67
N GLN A 78 -15.62 -4.09 -4.10
CA GLN A 78 -16.48 -3.64 -5.20
C GLN A 78 -15.68 -3.25 -6.46
N PRO A 79 -14.89 -4.17 -7.06
CA PRO A 79 -13.94 -3.86 -8.14
C PRO A 79 -14.59 -3.23 -9.39
N ARG A 80 -15.89 -3.47 -9.62
CA ARG A 80 -16.64 -2.80 -10.69
C ARG A 80 -16.82 -1.30 -10.47
N SER A 81 -16.78 -0.83 -9.22
CA SER A 81 -16.80 0.61 -8.93
C SER A 81 -15.56 1.30 -9.49
N ALA A 82 -14.41 0.61 -9.49
CA ALA A 82 -13.15 1.08 -10.08
C ALA A 82 -13.25 1.30 -11.60
N LEU A 83 -14.21 0.69 -12.31
CA LEU A 83 -14.46 0.99 -13.74
C LEU A 83 -15.00 2.41 -13.96
N THR A 84 -15.64 3.00 -12.94
CA THR A 84 -16.30 4.31 -13.04
C THR A 84 -15.27 5.43 -13.02
N GLY A 85 -14.89 5.92 -14.20
CA GLY A 85 -13.87 6.97 -14.39
C GLY A 85 -12.52 6.41 -14.88
N SER A 86 -12.05 5.29 -14.34
CA SER A 86 -10.79 4.66 -14.75
C SER A 86 -10.84 4.06 -16.15
N ARG A 87 -12.00 3.57 -16.58
CA ARG A 87 -12.17 3.00 -17.94
C ARG A 87 -11.94 4.04 -19.03
N GLU A 88 -12.43 5.26 -18.83
CA GLU A 88 -12.22 6.35 -19.77
C GLU A 88 -10.74 6.75 -19.85
N ILE A 89 -10.04 6.74 -18.70
CA ILE A 89 -8.60 6.99 -18.62
C ILE A 89 -7.84 5.90 -19.39
N LEU A 90 -8.09 4.62 -19.10
CA LEU A 90 -7.40 3.50 -19.77
C LEU A 90 -7.60 3.53 -21.29
N THR A 91 -8.83 3.79 -21.75
CA THR A 91 -9.15 3.86 -23.19
C THR A 91 -8.56 5.09 -23.89
N LYS A 92 -8.54 6.27 -23.24
CA LYS A 92 -8.05 7.52 -23.85
C LYS A 92 -6.53 7.69 -23.76
N SER A 93 -5.90 7.15 -22.71
CA SER A 93 -4.44 7.26 -22.49
C SER A 93 -3.62 6.26 -23.30
N GLY A 94 -4.22 5.15 -23.75
CA GLY A 94 -3.50 4.07 -24.41
C GLY A 94 -2.67 3.21 -23.45
N LEU A 95 -2.92 3.30 -22.13
CA LEU A 95 -2.25 2.47 -21.13
C LEU A 95 -2.71 1.01 -21.16
N GLN A 96 -3.93 0.74 -21.65
CA GLN A 96 -4.46 -0.61 -21.86
C GLN A 96 -5.11 -0.73 -23.24
N HIS A 97 -4.84 -1.85 -23.93
CA HIS A 97 -5.60 -2.29 -25.09
C HIS A 97 -5.98 -3.76 -24.94
N ILE A 98 -7.09 -4.17 -25.54
CA ILE A 98 -7.48 -5.58 -25.58
C ILE A 98 -7.73 -5.98 -27.03
N THR A 99 -7.03 -7.02 -27.50
CA THR A 99 -7.19 -7.54 -28.86
C THR A 99 -7.58 -9.01 -28.81
N ARG A 100 -8.33 -9.45 -29.82
CA ARG A 100 -8.67 -10.86 -30.01
C ARG A 100 -7.91 -11.45 -31.20
N THR A 101 -7.38 -12.65 -30.99
CA THR A 101 -6.85 -13.55 -32.02
C THR A 101 -7.79 -14.76 -32.14
N GLU A 102 -7.55 -15.65 -33.10
CA GLU A 102 -8.43 -16.81 -33.31
C GLU A 102 -8.49 -17.74 -32.09
N ASP A 103 -7.40 -17.87 -31.34
CA ASP A 103 -7.27 -18.82 -30.23
C ASP A 103 -7.12 -18.14 -28.85
N ARG A 104 -6.85 -16.84 -28.80
CA ARG A 104 -6.54 -16.12 -27.53
C ARG A 104 -7.03 -14.68 -27.49
N LEU A 105 -7.24 -14.20 -26.27
CA LEU A 105 -7.42 -12.77 -25.97
C LEU A 105 -6.11 -12.21 -25.41
N ILE A 106 -5.67 -11.07 -25.91
CA ILE A 106 -4.40 -10.46 -25.49
C ILE A 106 -4.70 -9.12 -24.84
N MET A 107 -4.32 -9.01 -23.57
CA MET A 107 -4.30 -7.75 -22.83
C MET A 107 -2.93 -7.11 -22.98
N TRP A 108 -2.91 -5.92 -23.55
CA TRP A 108 -1.71 -5.10 -23.72
C TRP A 108 -1.72 -4.02 -22.66
N VAL A 109 -0.66 -3.94 -21.86
CA VAL A 109 -0.46 -2.92 -20.84
C VAL A 109 0.84 -2.19 -21.16
N VAL A 110 0.75 -0.90 -21.45
CA VAL A 110 1.91 -0.05 -21.73
C VAL A 110 2.09 0.88 -20.54
N ILE A 111 3.11 0.63 -19.72
CA ILE A 111 3.47 1.46 -18.59
C ILE A 111 4.46 2.51 -19.08
N ASP A 112 3.93 3.61 -19.60
CA ASP A 112 4.70 4.73 -20.13
C ASP A 112 4.76 5.87 -19.13
N GLU A 113 5.97 6.15 -18.64
CA GLU A 113 6.22 7.23 -17.68
C GLU A 113 5.77 8.59 -18.21
N LYS A 114 5.95 8.86 -19.50
CA LYS A 114 5.53 10.14 -20.10
C LYS A 114 4.00 10.26 -20.08
N THR A 115 3.31 9.21 -20.53
CA THR A 115 1.85 9.16 -20.54
C THR A 115 1.26 9.27 -19.14
N ILE A 116 1.84 8.59 -18.15
CA ILE A 116 1.40 8.66 -16.76
C ILE A 116 1.58 10.08 -16.19
N ARG A 117 2.67 10.76 -16.53
CA ARG A 117 2.95 12.15 -16.09
C ARG A 117 2.13 13.20 -16.82
N ASP A 118 1.76 12.97 -18.08
CA ASP A 118 1.00 13.89 -18.93
C ASP A 118 -0.53 13.81 -18.73
N LEU A 119 -1.03 12.92 -17.85
CA LEU A 119 -2.44 12.87 -17.48
C LEU A 119 -2.84 14.22 -16.79
N PRO A 120 -3.87 14.95 -17.27
CA PRO A 120 -4.22 16.28 -16.74
C PRO A 120 -4.61 16.26 -15.25
N ALA A 121 -4.74 17.45 -14.63
CA ALA A 121 -5.07 17.83 -13.22
C ALA A 121 -5.98 16.90 -12.37
N THR A 122 -6.65 15.93 -12.98
CA THR A 122 -7.00 14.66 -12.34
C THR A 122 -5.81 13.91 -11.72
N TYR A 123 -4.53 14.07 -12.06
CA TYR A 123 -3.44 13.27 -11.43
C TYR A 123 -3.43 13.33 -9.89
N GLU A 124 -3.51 14.51 -9.27
CA GLU A 124 -3.62 14.62 -7.81
C GLU A 124 -4.97 14.10 -7.29
N GLY A 125 -6.08 14.47 -7.94
CA GLY A 125 -7.42 13.99 -7.57
C GLY A 125 -7.69 12.51 -7.90
N PHE A 126 -6.86 11.87 -8.71
CA PHE A 126 -6.96 10.49 -9.17
C PHE A 126 -6.05 9.61 -8.32
N MET A 127 -4.82 10.05 -8.04
CA MET A 127 -3.94 9.42 -7.07
C MET A 127 -4.49 9.54 -5.63
N GLN A 128 -5.18 10.63 -5.29
CA GLN A 128 -5.85 10.78 -3.98
C GLN A 128 -7.19 10.03 -3.88
N LYS A 129 -7.90 9.79 -4.99
CA LYS A 129 -9.27 9.23 -4.97
C LYS A 129 -9.39 7.76 -5.39
N TYR A 130 -8.52 7.29 -6.29
CA TYR A 130 -8.59 5.94 -6.89
C TYR A 130 -7.23 5.19 -6.82
N GLY A 131 -6.10 5.89 -6.92
CA GLY A 131 -4.76 5.28 -6.86
C GLY A 131 -4.43 4.40 -8.08
N LEU A 132 -3.13 4.08 -8.28
CA LEU A 132 -2.69 3.19 -9.36
C LEU A 132 -3.25 1.76 -9.23
N ALA A 133 -3.59 1.34 -8.01
CA ALA A 133 -4.19 0.04 -7.74
C ALA A 133 -5.57 -0.09 -8.42
N ASP A 134 -6.44 0.93 -8.34
CA ASP A 134 -7.76 0.91 -9.00
C ASP A 134 -7.65 0.85 -10.53
N LEU A 135 -6.58 1.43 -11.14
CA LEU A 135 -6.31 1.23 -12.57
C LEU A 135 -6.01 -0.23 -12.88
N GLY A 136 -5.20 -0.87 -12.05
CA GLY A 136 -4.87 -2.28 -12.18
C GLY A 136 -6.10 -3.17 -12.03
N THR A 137 -6.91 -2.94 -11.00
CA THR A 137 -8.18 -3.65 -10.78
C THR A 137 -9.17 -3.40 -11.92
N ALA A 138 -9.28 -2.16 -12.42
CA ALA A 138 -10.10 -1.84 -13.59
C ALA A 138 -9.61 -2.53 -14.87
N ALA A 139 -8.29 -2.63 -15.06
CA ALA A 139 -7.69 -3.35 -16.17
C ALA A 139 -8.03 -4.86 -16.12
N LEU A 140 -7.98 -5.47 -14.92
CA LEU A 140 -8.43 -6.85 -14.70
C LEU A 140 -9.93 -7.02 -14.97
N GLU A 141 -10.79 -6.09 -14.53
CA GLU A 141 -12.23 -6.15 -14.80
C GLU A 141 -12.57 -5.99 -16.30
N ASN A 142 -11.81 -5.17 -17.04
CA ASN A 142 -11.97 -5.02 -18.49
C ASN A 142 -11.64 -6.33 -19.21
N VAL A 143 -10.52 -6.97 -18.88
CA VAL A 143 -10.14 -8.26 -19.50
C VAL A 143 -11.09 -9.38 -19.06
N ALA A 144 -11.60 -9.34 -17.83
CA ALA A 144 -12.61 -10.28 -17.34
C ALA A 144 -13.87 -10.25 -18.16
N SER A 145 -14.44 -9.06 -18.33
CA SER A 145 -15.66 -8.87 -19.08
C SER A 145 -15.47 -9.33 -20.52
N ALA A 146 -14.37 -8.92 -21.17
CA ALA A 146 -14.07 -9.29 -22.54
C ALA A 146 -13.84 -10.81 -22.73
N LEU A 147 -13.17 -11.46 -21.78
CA LEU A 147 -12.90 -12.90 -21.84
C LEU A 147 -14.17 -13.73 -21.67
N ILE A 148 -15.06 -13.33 -20.77
CA ILE A 148 -16.36 -13.98 -20.58
C ILE A 148 -17.22 -13.82 -21.83
N ASP A 149 -17.34 -12.61 -22.36
CA ASP A 149 -18.14 -12.35 -23.57
C ASP A 149 -17.59 -13.13 -24.77
N ALA A 150 -16.26 -13.15 -24.96
CA ALA A 150 -15.63 -13.89 -26.05
C ALA A 150 -15.81 -15.42 -25.93
N ASN A 151 -15.78 -15.97 -24.71
CA ASN A 151 -16.06 -17.39 -24.47
C ASN A 151 -17.55 -17.75 -24.68
N CYS A 152 -18.46 -16.82 -24.43
CA CYS A 152 -19.88 -17.04 -24.69
C CYS A 152 -20.19 -17.20 -26.19
N GLU A 153 -19.46 -16.48 -27.04
CA GLU A 153 -19.59 -16.50 -28.49
C GLU A 153 -19.01 -17.75 -29.17
N LEU A 154 -18.17 -18.53 -28.46
CA LEU A 154 -17.64 -19.78 -28.96
C LEU A 154 -18.70 -20.89 -28.86
N TYR A 155 -18.88 -21.62 -29.96
CA TYR A 155 -19.82 -22.74 -30.09
C TYR A 155 -19.16 -24.11 -29.85
N ASP A 156 -17.84 -24.15 -29.63
CA ASP A 156 -17.02 -25.36 -29.49
C ASP A 156 -16.42 -25.46 -28.08
N GLU A 157 -16.00 -26.65 -27.61
CA GLU A 157 -15.45 -26.90 -26.26
C GLU A 157 -14.11 -26.19 -25.95
N SER A 158 -13.63 -25.30 -26.82
CA SER A 158 -12.38 -24.56 -26.62
C SER A 158 -12.61 -23.36 -25.69
N SER A 159 -12.03 -23.39 -24.48
CA SER A 159 -11.94 -22.21 -23.62
C SER A 159 -10.88 -21.24 -24.15
N LEU A 160 -11.29 -20.02 -24.47
CA LEU A 160 -10.39 -18.94 -24.84
C LEU A 160 -9.54 -18.56 -23.62
N GLN A 161 -8.23 -18.54 -23.82
CA GLN A 161 -7.26 -18.14 -22.80
C GLN A 161 -6.83 -16.69 -22.99
N ALA A 162 -6.56 -15.99 -21.89
CA ALA A 162 -5.98 -14.64 -21.96
C ALA A 162 -4.45 -14.68 -21.78
N ALA A 163 -3.75 -13.91 -22.61
CA ALA A 163 -2.33 -13.59 -22.44
C ALA A 163 -2.18 -12.11 -22.06
N CYS A 164 -1.15 -11.80 -21.30
CA CYS A 164 -0.81 -10.43 -20.92
C CYS A 164 0.54 -10.03 -21.53
N VAL A 165 0.60 -8.85 -22.13
CA VAL A 165 1.85 -8.22 -22.58
C VAL A 165 2.01 -6.94 -21.78
N VAL A 166 3.08 -6.83 -20.99
CA VAL A 166 3.39 -5.64 -20.21
C VAL A 166 4.67 -5.03 -20.77
N GLN A 167 4.57 -3.82 -21.32
CA GLN A 167 5.72 -3.05 -21.80
C GLN A 167 6.05 -1.94 -20.82
N PHE A 168 7.28 -1.91 -20.34
CA PHE A 168 7.78 -0.87 -19.45
C PHE A 168 8.56 0.17 -20.26
N LYS A 169 8.03 1.39 -20.34
CA LYS A 169 8.71 2.57 -20.91
C LYS A 169 9.00 3.55 -19.78
N LEU A 170 9.87 3.12 -18.86
CA LEU A 170 10.25 3.87 -17.67
C LEU A 170 11.70 4.35 -17.79
N TYR A 171 11.97 5.62 -17.50
CA TYR A 171 13.32 6.15 -17.59
C TYR A 171 14.25 5.44 -16.58
N SER A 172 15.50 5.20 -16.98
CA SER A 172 16.51 4.63 -16.09
C SER A 172 16.82 5.61 -14.99
N VAL A 173 16.72 5.16 -13.74
CA VAL A 173 17.10 5.96 -12.56
C VAL A 173 18.63 6.00 -12.52
N PRO A 174 19.28 7.17 -12.65
CA PRO A 174 20.73 7.26 -12.54
C PRO A 174 21.20 6.83 -11.15
N PRO A 175 22.31 6.09 -11.02
CA PRO A 175 22.89 5.75 -9.72
C PRO A 175 23.22 7.06 -8.98
N GLY A 176 22.53 7.31 -7.86
CA GLY A 176 22.66 8.53 -7.06
C GLY A 176 21.41 9.43 -6.97
N ARG A 177 20.32 9.10 -7.69
CA ARG A 177 18.98 9.72 -7.52
C ARG A 177 17.97 8.65 -7.13
N ARG A 178 17.98 8.19 -5.89
CA ARG A 178 16.77 7.63 -5.32
C ARG A 178 16.31 8.67 -4.30
N ILE A 179 15.14 9.24 -4.51
CA ILE A 179 14.51 10.27 -3.65
C ILE A 179 13.02 9.97 -3.76
N GLY A 180 12.39 9.73 -2.62
CA GLY A 180 11.01 9.24 -2.57
C GLY A 180 10.83 7.84 -3.18
N ILE A 181 9.60 7.34 -3.11
CA ILE A 181 9.18 6.13 -3.83
C ILE A 181 9.18 6.52 -5.31
N SER A 182 10.17 6.06 -6.07
CA SER A 182 10.27 6.39 -7.49
C SER A 182 9.00 5.93 -8.22
N LEU A 183 8.69 6.50 -9.40
CA LEU A 183 7.56 5.98 -10.19
C LEU A 183 7.75 4.46 -10.45
N ARG A 184 8.98 3.99 -10.59
CA ARG A 184 9.31 2.55 -10.67
C ARG A 184 8.89 1.81 -9.41
N ASP A 185 9.20 2.32 -8.22
CA ASP A 185 8.78 1.72 -6.96
C ASP A 185 7.25 1.75 -6.79
N ARG A 186 6.58 2.87 -7.11
CA ARG A 186 5.10 2.97 -7.07
C ARG A 186 4.44 1.99 -8.05
N VAL A 187 5.01 1.86 -9.25
CA VAL A 187 4.58 0.89 -10.26
C VAL A 187 4.82 -0.54 -9.78
N ARG A 188 5.99 -0.83 -9.19
CA ARG A 188 6.32 -2.14 -8.61
C ARG A 188 5.32 -2.52 -7.54
N ASP A 189 5.08 -1.64 -6.56
CA ASP A 189 4.19 -1.90 -5.43
C ASP A 189 2.74 -2.06 -5.90
N MET A 190 2.30 -1.23 -6.85
CA MET A 190 0.99 -1.41 -7.51
C MET A 190 0.89 -2.76 -8.21
N LEU A 191 1.87 -3.12 -9.05
CA LEU A 191 1.84 -4.38 -9.78
C LEU A 191 1.88 -5.58 -8.83
N SER A 192 2.58 -5.49 -7.71
CA SER A 192 2.56 -6.51 -6.66
C SER A 192 1.16 -6.70 -6.06
N GLY A 193 0.46 -5.61 -5.77
CA GLY A 193 -0.95 -5.64 -5.36
C GLY A 193 -1.86 -6.30 -6.41
N VAL A 194 -1.74 -5.88 -7.66
CA VAL A 194 -2.54 -6.43 -8.78
C VAL A 194 -2.24 -7.90 -9.03
N VAL A 195 -0.98 -8.33 -8.92
CA VAL A 195 -0.60 -9.75 -9.03
C VAL A 195 -1.21 -10.56 -7.89
N THR A 196 -1.23 -10.01 -6.67
CA THR A 196 -1.89 -10.64 -5.51
C THR A 196 -3.39 -10.80 -5.74
N GLU A 197 -4.06 -9.77 -6.26
CA GLU A 197 -5.48 -9.83 -6.62
C GLU A 197 -5.74 -10.85 -7.73
N LEU A 198 -4.92 -10.84 -8.79
CA LEU A 198 -5.00 -11.78 -9.90
C LEU A 198 -4.95 -13.22 -9.40
N GLN A 199 -4.00 -13.54 -8.51
CA GLN A 199 -3.85 -14.90 -7.99
C GLN A 199 -5.00 -15.36 -7.09
N LYS A 200 -5.49 -14.46 -6.23
CA LYS A 200 -6.48 -14.81 -5.20
C LYS A 200 -7.92 -14.76 -5.72
N TYR A 201 -8.23 -13.82 -6.62
CA TYR A 201 -9.60 -13.47 -6.98
C TYR A 201 -9.90 -13.60 -8.49
N TYR A 202 -8.87 -13.72 -9.33
CA TYR A 202 -9.01 -13.99 -10.77
C TYR A 202 -8.26 -15.27 -11.17
N PRO A 203 -8.54 -16.42 -10.54
CA PRO A 203 -7.88 -17.67 -10.88
C PRO A 203 -8.14 -18.08 -12.34
N GLY A 204 -7.14 -18.65 -13.00
CA GLY A 204 -7.26 -19.16 -14.37
C GLY A 204 -7.52 -18.09 -15.44
N PHE A 205 -7.22 -16.83 -15.14
CA PHE A 205 -7.42 -15.72 -16.07
C PHE A 205 -6.30 -15.60 -17.08
N LEU A 206 -5.07 -15.46 -16.59
CA LEU A 206 -3.88 -15.34 -17.44
C LEU A 206 -3.22 -16.70 -17.59
N ASP A 207 -3.10 -17.17 -18.83
CA ASP A 207 -2.32 -18.37 -19.17
C ASP A 207 -0.84 -18.03 -19.30
N ARG A 208 -0.53 -16.82 -19.78
CA ARG A 208 0.82 -16.41 -20.16
C ARG A 208 1.05 -14.92 -19.96
N ALA A 209 2.27 -14.54 -19.60
CA ALA A 209 2.72 -13.15 -19.56
C ALA A 209 3.96 -12.93 -20.43
N TYR A 210 4.07 -11.75 -21.05
CA TYR A 210 5.26 -11.27 -21.74
C TYR A 210 5.65 -9.94 -21.10
N LEU A 211 6.86 -9.86 -20.54
CA LEU A 211 7.39 -8.66 -19.89
C LEU A 211 8.45 -8.06 -20.80
N ILE A 212 8.20 -6.87 -21.33
CA ILE A 212 9.10 -6.18 -22.26
C ILE A 212 9.77 -5.03 -21.53
N GLN A 213 11.10 -5.04 -21.49
CA GLN A 213 11.96 -4.07 -20.80
C GLN A 213 11.68 -3.92 -19.30
N PRO A 214 11.44 -5.02 -18.54
CA PRO A 214 11.27 -4.89 -17.10
C PRO A 214 12.54 -4.33 -16.44
N PHE A 215 12.39 -3.68 -15.30
CA PHE A 215 13.49 -3.20 -14.49
C PHE A 215 13.78 -4.16 -13.33
N ASP A 216 15.05 -4.22 -12.91
CA ASP A 216 15.55 -5.22 -11.97
C ASP A 216 14.76 -5.26 -10.67
N ASP A 217 14.47 -4.10 -10.06
CA ASP A 217 13.71 -4.03 -8.79
C ASP A 217 12.30 -4.68 -8.89
N TYR A 218 11.68 -4.69 -10.08
CA TYR A 218 10.39 -5.35 -10.28
C TYR A 218 10.53 -6.86 -10.44
N LEU A 219 11.59 -7.31 -11.12
CA LEU A 219 11.87 -8.74 -11.26
C LEU A 219 12.21 -9.37 -9.91
N ASP A 220 12.95 -8.66 -9.06
CA ASP A 220 13.33 -9.11 -7.72
C ASP A 220 12.11 -9.30 -6.80
N SER A 221 11.06 -8.48 -6.98
CA SER A 221 9.83 -8.54 -6.19
C SER A 221 8.68 -9.30 -6.87
N LEU A 222 8.91 -9.93 -8.03
CA LEU A 222 7.82 -10.53 -8.82
C LEU A 222 7.35 -11.86 -8.23
N GLU A 223 6.28 -11.83 -7.46
CA GLU A 223 5.66 -13.02 -6.86
C GLU A 223 4.49 -13.56 -7.70
N ILE A 224 4.77 -14.21 -8.84
CA ILE A 224 3.74 -14.92 -9.64
C ILE A 224 3.70 -16.43 -9.37
N SER A 225 2.54 -17.07 -9.57
CA SER A 225 2.41 -18.53 -9.38
C SER A 225 3.38 -19.30 -10.28
N GLU A 226 3.92 -20.43 -9.81
CA GLU A 226 4.84 -21.23 -10.62
C GLU A 226 4.26 -21.64 -11.98
N SER A 227 2.95 -21.83 -12.06
CA SER A 227 2.25 -22.18 -13.30
C SER A 227 2.31 -21.06 -14.33
N LEU A 228 2.16 -19.81 -13.90
CA LEU A 228 2.26 -18.63 -14.75
C LEU A 228 3.72 -18.30 -15.04
N LEU A 229 4.59 -18.38 -14.03
CA LEU A 229 6.04 -18.13 -14.16
C LEU A 229 6.68 -18.99 -15.25
N LYS A 230 6.34 -20.28 -15.32
CA LYS A 230 6.83 -21.20 -16.37
C LYS A 230 6.44 -20.79 -17.79
N LYS A 231 5.39 -19.98 -17.92
CA LYS A 231 4.88 -19.50 -19.21
C LYS A 231 5.27 -18.03 -19.46
N THR A 232 5.77 -17.33 -18.46
CA THR A 232 6.22 -15.93 -18.59
C THR A 232 7.50 -15.83 -19.41
N THR A 233 7.53 -14.89 -20.36
CA THR A 233 8.72 -14.59 -21.17
C THR A 233 9.17 -13.15 -20.93
N ILE A 234 10.46 -12.94 -20.70
CA ILE A 234 11.06 -11.61 -20.53
C ILE A 234 11.81 -11.24 -21.80
N LEU A 235 11.55 -10.06 -22.34
CA LEU A 235 12.10 -9.54 -23.59
C LEU A 235 12.77 -8.18 -23.35
N GLN A 236 13.90 -7.92 -24.01
CA GLN A 236 14.61 -6.64 -23.93
C GLN A 236 14.19 -5.65 -25.04
N SER A 237 13.63 -6.16 -26.14
CA SER A 237 13.06 -5.35 -27.21
C SER A 237 11.60 -5.74 -27.45
N ALA A 238 10.76 -4.74 -27.74
CA ALA A 238 9.37 -4.97 -28.12
C ALA A 238 9.27 -5.70 -29.47
N GLU A 239 10.22 -5.48 -30.37
CA GLU A 239 10.26 -6.08 -31.71
C GLU A 239 10.45 -7.61 -31.67
N ASP A 240 11.01 -8.14 -30.58
CA ASP A 240 11.24 -9.58 -30.43
C ASP A 240 9.95 -10.36 -30.16
N LEU A 241 8.85 -9.68 -29.80
CA LEU A 241 7.58 -10.31 -29.45
C LEU A 241 6.97 -11.08 -30.63
N VAL A 242 7.21 -10.63 -31.87
CA VAL A 242 6.79 -11.32 -33.11
C VAL A 242 7.28 -12.77 -33.18
N ASN A 243 8.43 -13.08 -32.57
CA ASN A 243 8.98 -14.43 -32.55
C ASN A 243 8.17 -15.40 -31.67
N TYR A 244 7.34 -14.88 -30.76
CA TYR A 244 6.56 -15.67 -29.81
C TYR A 244 5.08 -15.69 -30.12
N LEU A 245 4.53 -14.55 -30.55
CA LEU A 245 3.10 -14.39 -30.86
C LEU A 245 2.80 -14.42 -32.37
N GLY A 246 3.82 -14.51 -33.22
CA GLY A 246 3.67 -14.61 -34.67
C GLY A 246 3.55 -13.26 -35.39
N PRO A 247 3.45 -13.28 -36.73
CA PRO A 247 3.50 -12.08 -37.57
C PRO A 247 2.29 -11.15 -37.40
N ASP A 248 1.20 -11.62 -36.80
CA ASP A 248 -0.04 -10.85 -36.63
C ASP A 248 0.00 -9.85 -35.46
N VAL A 249 1.09 -9.81 -34.69
CA VAL A 249 1.28 -8.78 -33.66
C VAL A 249 1.39 -7.38 -34.29
N PRO A 250 1.04 -6.31 -33.54
CA PRO A 250 1.11 -4.96 -34.06
C PRO A 250 2.54 -4.56 -34.50
N PRO A 251 2.68 -3.59 -35.43
CA PRO A 251 3.98 -3.16 -35.94
C PRO A 251 4.91 -2.62 -34.84
N GLU A 252 4.32 -2.05 -33.79
CA GLU A 252 5.00 -1.55 -32.58
C GLU A 252 5.74 -2.66 -31.80
N PHE A 253 5.43 -3.93 -32.08
CA PHE A 253 6.02 -5.13 -31.48
C PHE A 253 6.71 -6.03 -32.53
N GLY A 254 7.11 -5.45 -33.66
CA GLY A 254 7.89 -6.13 -34.71
C GLY A 254 7.08 -6.97 -35.71
N GLY A 255 5.75 -6.95 -35.63
CA GLY A 255 4.88 -7.70 -36.54
C GLY A 255 4.38 -6.91 -37.75
N MET A 256 3.55 -7.57 -38.56
CA MET A 256 2.87 -7.01 -39.74
C MET A 256 1.37 -6.80 -39.49
N GLY A 257 0.92 -6.97 -38.25
CA GLY A 257 -0.47 -6.81 -37.84
C GLY A 257 -0.95 -5.36 -37.90
N MET A 258 -2.22 -5.16 -37.55
CA MET A 258 -2.81 -3.83 -37.43
C MET A 258 -2.31 -3.14 -36.14
N PRO A 259 -2.13 -1.80 -36.12
CA PRO A 259 -1.83 -1.05 -34.91
C PRO A 259 -2.84 -1.30 -33.79
N LEU A 260 -2.41 -1.26 -32.52
CA LEU A 260 -3.25 -1.58 -31.37
C LEU A 260 -4.55 -0.76 -31.33
N CYS A 261 -4.44 0.53 -31.65
CA CYS A 261 -5.54 1.48 -31.67
C CYS A 261 -6.69 1.13 -32.63
N ASN A 262 -6.46 0.25 -33.61
CA ASN A 262 -7.44 -0.14 -34.63
C ASN A 262 -8.10 -1.51 -34.36
N ARG A 263 -7.54 -2.33 -33.45
CA ARG A 263 -8.09 -3.65 -33.06
C ARG A 263 -8.60 -3.70 -31.62
N ASP A 264 -8.53 -2.57 -30.93
CA ASP A 264 -8.91 -2.48 -29.52
C ASP A 264 -10.42 -2.63 -29.34
N ILE A 265 -10.84 -3.77 -28.79
CA ILE A 265 -12.26 -4.05 -28.51
C ILE A 265 -12.82 -3.11 -27.43
N MET A 266 -11.95 -2.44 -26.67
CA MET A 266 -12.34 -1.41 -25.71
C MET A 266 -12.96 -0.18 -26.39
N ARG A 267 -12.60 0.12 -27.65
CA ARG A 267 -13.12 1.29 -28.39
C ARG A 267 -14.50 1.06 -28.99
N ASN A 268 -14.83 -0.16 -29.42
CA ASN A 268 -16.14 -0.47 -30.03
C ASN A 268 -17.34 -0.39 -29.07
N ILE A 269 -17.09 -0.22 -27.76
CA ILE A 269 -18.13 -0.04 -26.74
C ILE A 269 -18.52 1.45 -26.59
N CYS A 270 -17.65 2.37 -27.02
CA CYS A 270 -17.94 3.80 -27.15
C CYS A 270 -18.14 4.12 -28.63
N GLY A 271 -19.36 3.94 -29.13
CA GLY A 271 -19.64 4.08 -30.56
C GLY A 271 -19.26 5.45 -31.13
N GLU A 272 -18.18 5.49 -31.90
CA GLU A 272 -17.91 6.54 -32.90
C GLU A 272 -17.29 5.89 -34.15
N HIS A 273 -18.05 5.96 -35.24
CA HIS A 273 -17.60 5.70 -36.61
C HIS A 273 -16.85 6.94 -37.11
N GLU A 274 -15.62 6.79 -37.60
CA GLU A 274 -15.12 7.65 -38.67
C GLU A 274 -14.26 6.86 -39.66
N GLU A 275 -14.62 6.97 -40.95
CA GLU A 275 -13.82 6.49 -42.09
C GLU A 275 -12.82 7.58 -42.57
N PRO A 276 -11.70 7.19 -43.20
CA PRO A 276 -10.59 8.04 -43.68
C PRO A 276 -10.92 8.67 -45.07
N PRO A 277 -10.09 9.48 -45.79
CA PRO A 277 -8.61 9.61 -45.79
C PRO A 277 -8.07 11.06 -46.03
N THR A 278 -6.76 11.35 -46.09
CA THR A 278 -6.00 11.34 -47.35
C THR A 278 -4.51 11.68 -47.17
N SER A 279 -3.72 10.90 -47.90
CA SER A 279 -2.29 10.98 -48.20
C SER A 279 -1.75 12.33 -48.67
N ARG A 280 -0.46 12.60 -48.41
CA ARG A 280 0.52 12.89 -49.47
C ARG A 280 1.95 12.57 -49.03
N ASP A 281 2.64 11.96 -49.97
CA ASP A 281 3.88 11.18 -49.90
C ASP A 281 5.11 12.08 -50.34
N PRO A 282 6.31 11.56 -50.66
CA PRO A 282 7.53 11.68 -49.85
C PRO A 282 8.70 12.38 -50.60
N LEU A 283 9.93 12.21 -50.06
CA LEU A 283 11.27 12.39 -50.67
C LEU A 283 12.04 13.65 -50.25
N LYS A 284 13.17 13.48 -49.53
CA LYS A 284 14.49 13.32 -50.17
C LYS A 284 15.63 13.10 -49.16
N ILE A 285 16.43 12.10 -49.51
CA ILE A 285 17.73 11.67 -49.00
C ILE A 285 18.77 12.80 -48.99
N LYS A 286 19.65 12.83 -47.96
CA LYS A 286 21.10 13.00 -48.16
C LYS A 286 21.95 12.39 -47.03
N ARG A 287 22.78 11.42 -47.44
CA ARG A 287 23.94 10.86 -46.74
C ARG A 287 25.04 11.92 -46.57
N THR A 288 25.82 11.79 -45.50
CA THR A 288 27.29 11.95 -45.52
C THR A 288 27.93 11.08 -44.43
N THR A 289 28.79 10.16 -44.86
CA THR A 289 29.89 9.48 -44.14
C THR A 289 31.01 10.52 -43.83
N ASP A 290 31.98 10.39 -42.92
CA ASP A 290 32.83 9.27 -42.52
C ASP A 290 33.84 9.73 -41.40
N LYS A 291 34.55 8.76 -40.77
CA LYS A 291 35.87 8.81 -40.05
C LYS A 291 35.98 8.76 -38.49
N THR A 292 36.14 7.51 -38.00
CA THR A 292 37.22 6.86 -37.18
C THR A 292 38.05 7.56 -36.08
N LYS A 293 38.37 6.70 -35.06
CA LYS A 293 39.48 6.63 -34.05
C LYS A 293 39.09 7.08 -32.63
N GLU A 294 39.49 6.48 -31.50
CA GLU A 294 40.43 5.41 -31.11
C GLU A 294 40.14 5.02 -29.63
N ASP A 295 40.65 3.87 -29.19
CA ASP A 295 40.48 3.19 -27.89
C ASP A 295 40.96 3.95 -26.64
N THR A 296 40.38 3.64 -25.46
CA THR A 296 41.18 3.41 -24.24
C THR A 296 40.41 2.64 -23.15
N VAL A 297 41.11 1.68 -22.54
CA VAL A 297 40.71 0.77 -21.45
C VAL A 297 41.31 1.24 -20.12
N PHE A 298 40.55 1.23 -19.03
CA PHE A 298 40.97 1.10 -17.61
C PHE A 298 39.72 0.63 -16.84
N GLY A 299 39.68 -0.35 -15.93
CA GLY A 299 40.68 -1.04 -15.11
C GLY A 299 40.02 -1.22 -13.74
N VAL A 300 39.44 -2.40 -13.47
CA VAL A 300 38.72 -2.77 -12.24
C VAL A 300 39.72 -3.21 -11.15
N GLN A 301 39.52 -2.75 -9.90
CA GLN A 301 40.11 -3.37 -8.71
C GLN A 301 39.05 -3.47 -7.60
N GLU A 302 38.74 -4.73 -7.25
CA GLU A 302 38.07 -5.15 -6.01
C GLU A 302 39.04 -5.10 -4.83
N ASN A 303 38.51 -4.92 -3.62
CA ASN A 303 39.12 -5.47 -2.40
C ASN A 303 38.05 -5.65 -1.30
N ASP A 304 37.85 -6.91 -0.94
CA ASP A 304 37.20 -7.39 0.28
C ASP A 304 38.07 -7.13 1.53
N SER A 305 37.44 -6.94 2.69
CA SER A 305 37.90 -7.59 3.93
C SER A 305 36.82 -7.60 5.02
N VAL A 306 36.44 -8.81 5.40
CA VAL A 306 35.65 -9.18 6.58
C VAL A 306 36.62 -9.42 7.75
N SER A 307 36.30 -8.94 8.96
CA SER A 307 36.92 -9.41 10.20
C SER A 307 35.88 -9.62 11.30
N ASN A 308 35.80 -10.89 11.75
CA ASN A 308 35.04 -11.38 12.90
C ASN A 308 35.47 -10.70 14.21
N ALA A 309 34.49 -10.35 15.07
CA ALA A 309 34.70 -10.02 16.47
C ALA A 309 33.76 -10.86 17.36
N GLU A 310 34.32 -11.30 18.48
CA GLU A 310 33.80 -12.22 19.50
C GLU A 310 32.47 -11.73 20.12
N ASN A 311 31.55 -12.67 20.41
CA ASN A 311 30.27 -12.39 21.09
C ASN A 311 30.50 -11.81 22.50
N PRO A 312 30.09 -10.55 22.79
CA PRO A 312 30.02 -10.03 24.15
C PRO A 312 28.80 -10.62 24.89
N GLU A 313 28.86 -10.68 26.23
CA GLU A 313 27.71 -10.99 27.08
C GLU A 313 26.49 -10.09 26.74
N PRO A 314 25.24 -10.55 26.97
CA PRO A 314 24.06 -9.80 26.57
C PRO A 314 24.01 -8.40 27.17
N GLU A 315 24.09 -7.37 26.32
CA GLU A 315 23.90 -5.97 26.71
C GLU A 315 22.42 -5.77 27.07
N LEU A 316 22.12 -5.90 28.38
CA LEU A 316 20.82 -5.63 28.97
C LEU A 316 20.79 -4.18 29.47
N THR A 317 19.87 -3.37 28.95
CA THR A 317 19.65 -1.99 29.39
C THR A 317 18.17 -1.74 29.73
N TRP A 318 17.89 -0.74 30.55
CA TRP A 318 16.53 -0.39 30.99
C TRP A 318 16.42 1.11 31.28
N SER A 319 15.19 1.59 31.44
CA SER A 319 14.90 2.98 31.78
C SER A 319 15.13 3.25 33.27
N GLU A 320 15.91 4.28 33.60
CA GLU A 320 16.05 4.73 35.00
C GLU A 320 14.74 5.26 35.58
N THR A 321 13.88 5.86 34.74
CA THR A 321 12.56 6.39 35.12
C THR A 321 11.64 5.27 35.62
N ILE A 322 11.67 4.10 34.97
CA ILE A 322 10.84 2.94 35.32
C ILE A 322 11.50 2.12 36.43
N GLY A 323 12.83 2.02 36.41
CA GLY A 323 13.62 1.16 37.29
C GLY A 323 14.00 -0.18 36.64
N PRO A 324 14.74 -1.04 37.37
CA PRO A 324 15.24 -2.30 36.83
C PRO A 324 14.10 -3.26 36.45
N PRO A 325 14.27 -4.08 35.39
CA PRO A 325 13.23 -5.00 34.94
C PRO A 325 12.96 -6.08 35.99
N THR A 326 11.69 -6.24 36.36
CA THR A 326 11.26 -7.27 37.32
C THR A 326 11.01 -8.62 36.66
N ILE A 327 10.69 -8.60 35.36
CA ILE A 327 10.48 -9.77 34.51
C ILE A 327 11.40 -9.64 33.31
N ILE A 328 12.22 -10.65 33.06
CA ILE A 328 13.04 -10.79 31.84
C ILE A 328 12.63 -12.11 31.20
N LEU A 329 12.21 -12.05 29.94
CA LEU A 329 11.75 -13.19 29.17
C LEU A 329 12.94 -13.77 28.40
N ASP A 330 13.01 -15.10 28.26
CA ASP A 330 13.96 -15.73 27.36
C ASP A 330 13.50 -15.50 25.91
N PRO A 331 14.30 -14.88 25.03
CA PRO A 331 13.95 -14.72 23.62
C PRO A 331 13.59 -16.04 22.92
N SER A 332 14.12 -17.16 23.40
CA SER A 332 13.82 -18.50 22.88
C SER A 332 12.38 -18.92 23.11
N ASP A 333 11.78 -18.52 24.24
CA ASP A 333 10.39 -18.82 24.58
C ASP A 333 9.41 -18.08 23.65
N LEU A 334 9.81 -16.90 23.18
CA LEU A 334 8.99 -16.04 22.32
C LEU A 334 8.95 -16.50 20.86
N LYS A 335 9.91 -17.32 20.41
CA LYS A 335 9.93 -17.86 19.03
C LYS A 335 8.72 -18.74 18.71
N ASN A 336 8.16 -19.41 19.72
CA ASN A 336 7.00 -20.29 19.59
C ASN A 336 5.75 -19.70 20.23
N ALA A 337 5.82 -18.48 20.78
CA ALA A 337 4.70 -17.84 21.42
C ALA A 337 3.62 -17.49 20.38
N HIS A 338 2.35 -17.61 20.79
CA HIS A 338 1.24 -17.26 19.93
C HIS A 338 1.20 -15.73 19.73
N GLU A 339 1.41 -15.28 18.50
CA GLU A 339 1.31 -13.87 18.15
C GLU A 339 -0.15 -13.41 18.11
N LEU A 340 -0.43 -12.24 18.70
CA LEU A 340 -1.77 -11.65 18.69
C LEU A 340 -2.08 -10.93 17.38
N CYS A 341 -1.06 -10.46 16.67
CA CYS A 341 -1.19 -9.64 15.46
C CYS A 341 -0.12 -10.03 14.42
N PRO A 342 -0.22 -11.23 13.80
CA PRO A 342 0.82 -11.78 12.92
C PRO A 342 1.04 -10.97 11.63
N ASP A 343 0.08 -10.12 11.24
CA ASP A 343 0.17 -9.31 10.02
C ASP A 343 0.82 -7.92 10.27
N LYS A 344 1.21 -7.58 11.51
CA LYS A 344 1.80 -6.26 11.84
C LYS A 344 3.30 -6.28 11.58
N GLY A 345 3.77 -5.56 10.54
CA GLY A 345 5.19 -5.39 10.27
C GLY A 345 5.93 -4.61 11.37
N GLY A 346 7.13 -5.06 11.74
CA GLY A 346 8.05 -4.34 12.65
C GLY A 346 8.00 -4.79 14.11
N ALA A 347 6.92 -4.48 14.84
CA ALA A 347 6.78 -4.82 16.26
C ALA A 347 5.89 -6.06 16.46
N CYS A 348 6.42 -7.08 17.11
CA CYS A 348 5.72 -8.32 17.45
C CYS A 348 4.95 -8.17 18.76
N LEU A 349 3.74 -8.70 18.82
CA LEU A 349 2.92 -8.77 20.02
C LEU A 349 2.59 -10.24 20.30
N ALA A 350 3.08 -10.78 21.42
CA ALA A 350 2.95 -12.20 21.75
C ALA A 350 2.54 -12.42 23.20
N TRP A 351 1.91 -13.56 23.46
CA TRP A 351 1.63 -14.01 24.83
C TRP A 351 2.92 -14.42 25.53
N ALA A 352 3.17 -13.86 26.72
CA ALA A 352 4.24 -14.32 27.61
C ALA A 352 3.71 -15.43 28.55
N ASP A 353 2.46 -15.31 29.01
CA ASP A 353 1.71 -16.32 29.75
C ASP A 353 0.19 -16.11 29.55
N SER A 354 -0.67 -16.64 30.43
CA SER A 354 -2.13 -16.52 30.31
C SER A 354 -2.69 -15.12 30.59
N GLU A 355 -1.95 -14.25 31.28
CA GLU A 355 -2.40 -12.93 31.71
C GLU A 355 -1.46 -11.81 31.24
N THR A 356 -0.35 -12.15 30.58
CA THR A 356 0.73 -11.23 30.23
C THR A 356 1.01 -11.26 28.74
N ILE A 357 1.16 -10.06 28.17
CA ILE A 357 1.57 -9.84 26.79
C ILE A 357 2.92 -9.13 26.76
N VAL A 358 3.73 -9.48 25.77
CA VAL A 358 4.95 -8.76 25.44
C VAL A 358 4.86 -8.13 24.05
N LYS A 359 5.21 -6.84 23.97
CA LYS A 359 5.51 -6.14 22.72
C LYS A 359 7.02 -6.08 22.57
N TYR A 360 7.56 -6.55 21.45
CA TYR A 360 9.00 -6.56 21.23
C TYR A 360 9.39 -6.39 19.76
N GLY A 361 10.61 -5.92 19.53
CA GLY A 361 11.18 -5.76 18.18
C GLY A 361 12.14 -4.57 18.09
N HIS A 362 12.86 -4.47 16.97
CA HIS A 362 13.83 -3.39 16.73
C HIS A 362 13.18 -1.99 16.60
N GLY A 363 11.88 -1.93 16.28
CA GLY A 363 11.12 -0.68 16.25
C GLY A 363 10.53 -0.26 17.60
N VAL A 364 10.56 -1.13 18.61
CA VAL A 364 10.02 -0.84 19.95
C VAL A 364 11.08 -0.07 20.75
N ARG A 365 10.68 0.91 21.57
CA ARG A 365 11.60 1.77 22.33
C ARG A 365 11.13 1.91 23.78
N LEU A 366 12.08 2.13 24.69
CA LEU A 366 11.79 2.38 26.10
C LEU A 366 10.92 3.62 26.32
N ALA A 367 10.98 4.62 25.42
CA ALA A 367 10.08 5.78 25.40
C ALA A 367 8.59 5.40 25.49
N GLU A 368 8.16 4.30 24.86
CA GLU A 368 6.77 3.83 24.95
C GLU A 368 6.42 3.37 26.37
N ALA A 369 7.33 2.61 27.00
CA ALA A 369 7.15 2.16 28.38
C ALA A 369 7.21 3.33 29.36
N GLU A 370 8.05 4.33 29.11
CA GLU A 370 8.10 5.56 29.92
C GLU A 370 6.82 6.38 29.78
N ALA A 371 6.21 6.41 28.58
CA ALA A 371 4.92 7.06 28.37
C ALA A 371 3.81 6.33 29.16
N MET A 372 3.78 4.99 29.12
CA MET A 372 2.86 4.20 29.95
C MET A 372 3.07 4.48 31.45
N HIS A 373 4.32 4.53 31.91
CA HIS A 373 4.65 4.84 33.30
C HIS A 373 4.17 6.25 33.69
N LEU A 374 4.43 7.26 32.85
CA LEU A 374 3.98 8.63 33.07
C LEU A 374 2.45 8.72 33.16
N VAL A 375 1.73 8.08 32.23
CA VAL A 375 0.26 8.08 32.19
C VAL A 375 -0.30 7.42 33.44
N SER A 376 0.21 6.26 33.83
CA SER A 376 -0.26 5.52 35.01
C SER A 376 -0.03 6.26 36.33
N THR A 377 0.99 7.12 36.40
CA THR A 377 1.36 7.84 37.63
C THR A 377 0.75 9.25 37.72
N ARG A 378 0.47 9.89 36.59
CA ARG A 378 -0.03 11.27 36.53
C ARG A 378 -1.52 11.37 36.19
N THR A 379 -2.14 10.29 35.74
CA THR A 379 -3.54 10.29 35.28
C THR A 379 -4.31 9.10 35.83
N ASN A 380 -5.62 9.09 35.61
CA ASN A 380 -6.50 7.95 35.84
C ASN A 380 -6.95 7.31 34.50
N ILE A 381 -6.19 7.50 33.42
CA ILE A 381 -6.49 6.90 32.12
C ILE A 381 -6.23 5.39 32.23
N PRO A 382 -7.23 4.54 31.95
CA PRO A 382 -7.01 3.10 31.91
C PRO A 382 -6.08 2.75 30.75
N ILE A 383 -4.97 2.10 31.08
CA ILE A 383 -3.99 1.53 30.14
C ILE A 383 -3.63 0.13 30.61
N PRO A 384 -3.05 -0.74 29.76
CA PRO A 384 -2.42 -1.97 30.23
C PRO A 384 -1.36 -1.65 31.29
N ARG A 385 -1.46 -2.28 32.45
CA ARG A 385 -0.44 -2.17 33.50
C ARG A 385 0.91 -2.65 32.98
N LEU A 386 1.87 -1.74 32.97
CA LEU A 386 3.27 -2.04 32.67
C LEU A 386 3.87 -2.92 33.76
N LEU A 387 4.45 -4.06 33.39
CA LEU A 387 5.08 -5.02 34.31
C LEU A 387 6.61 -4.90 34.29
N SER A 388 7.18 -4.81 33.09
CA SER A 388 8.63 -4.74 32.90
C SER A 388 8.95 -4.12 31.53
N ALA A 389 10.07 -3.41 31.42
CA ALA A 389 10.56 -2.91 30.14
C ALA A 389 12.10 -2.90 30.13
N TYR A 390 12.70 -3.43 29.07
CA TYR A 390 14.15 -3.55 28.93
C TYR A 390 14.55 -3.73 27.46
N VAL A 391 15.81 -3.47 27.15
CA VAL A 391 16.43 -3.78 25.86
C VAL A 391 17.44 -4.90 26.08
N LEU A 392 17.34 -5.95 25.28
CA LEU A 392 18.24 -7.09 25.31
C LEU A 392 18.75 -7.34 23.88
N HIS A 393 20.06 -7.28 23.67
CA HIS A 393 20.70 -7.42 22.35
C HIS A 393 20.10 -6.48 21.28
N GLY A 394 19.80 -5.22 21.66
CA GLY A 394 19.22 -4.23 20.74
C GLY A 394 17.75 -4.45 20.37
N VAL A 395 17.07 -5.41 21.02
CA VAL A 395 15.62 -5.60 20.91
C VAL A 395 14.97 -5.08 22.19
N CYS A 396 14.03 -4.14 22.06
CA CYS A 396 13.26 -3.66 23.20
C CYS A 396 12.08 -4.60 23.47
N TYR A 397 11.81 -4.82 24.75
CA TYR A 397 10.71 -5.62 25.27
C TYR A 397 9.88 -4.76 26.22
N ILE A 398 8.56 -4.75 26.02
CA ILE A 398 7.58 -4.11 26.91
C ILE A 398 6.60 -5.19 27.33
N VAL A 399 6.68 -5.59 28.60
CA VAL A 399 5.85 -6.63 29.21
C VAL A 399 4.73 -5.94 29.97
N MET A 400 3.49 -6.29 29.66
CA MET A 400 2.30 -5.62 30.19
C MET A 400 1.17 -6.61 30.41
N GLU A 401 0.21 -6.25 31.25
CA GLU A 401 -0.99 -7.08 31.46
C GLU A 401 -1.82 -7.19 30.19
N TYR A 402 -2.45 -8.35 29.99
CA TYR A 402 -3.53 -8.48 29.03
C TYR A 402 -4.77 -7.77 29.54
N VAL A 403 -5.42 -7.01 28.66
CA VAL A 403 -6.67 -6.34 28.95
C VAL A 403 -7.80 -7.14 28.32
N GLU A 404 -8.62 -7.77 29.16
CA GLU A 404 -9.86 -8.43 28.72
C GLU A 404 -10.90 -7.35 28.34
N ALA A 405 -10.95 -7.04 27.04
CA ALA A 405 -11.81 -6.01 26.47
C ALA A 405 -12.07 -6.30 24.99
N GLU A 406 -13.17 -5.75 24.45
CA GLU A 406 -13.45 -5.82 23.02
C GLU A 406 -12.90 -4.58 22.29
N SER A 407 -12.65 -4.69 20.99
CA SER A 407 -12.25 -3.55 20.16
C SER A 407 -13.31 -2.45 20.15
N PHE A 408 -12.90 -1.18 20.16
CA PHE A 408 -13.81 -0.04 20.13
C PHE A 408 -14.91 -0.14 19.07
N ASN A 409 -14.56 -0.53 17.84
CA ASN A 409 -15.51 -0.58 16.73
C ASN A 409 -16.66 -1.56 16.99
N LYS A 410 -16.34 -2.74 17.55
CA LYS A 410 -17.34 -3.76 17.91
C LYS A 410 -18.24 -3.27 19.05
N TYR A 411 -17.65 -2.68 20.09
CA TYR A 411 -18.41 -2.10 21.21
C TYR A 411 -19.37 -1.03 20.70
N TRP A 412 -18.87 -0.10 19.89
CA TRP A 412 -19.62 1.04 19.38
C TRP A 412 -20.89 0.61 18.62
N ASP A 413 -20.79 -0.41 17.77
CA ASP A 413 -21.92 -0.89 16.97
C ASP A 413 -22.94 -1.71 17.75
N ARG A 414 -22.53 -2.26 18.91
CA ARG A 414 -23.39 -3.06 19.78
C ARG A 414 -24.22 -2.20 20.74
N VAL A 415 -23.68 -1.06 21.18
CA VAL A 415 -24.24 -0.28 22.30
C VAL A 415 -25.15 0.87 21.85
N SER A 416 -25.95 1.35 22.79
CA SER A 416 -26.88 2.45 22.59
C SER A 416 -26.21 3.83 22.49
N GLU A 417 -26.92 4.83 21.96
CA GLU A 417 -26.40 6.19 21.86
C GLU A 417 -25.96 6.79 23.23
N PRO A 418 -26.67 6.60 24.35
CA PRO A 418 -26.18 7.05 25.66
C PRO A 418 -24.83 6.42 26.06
N GLU A 419 -24.61 5.15 25.76
CA GLU A 419 -23.34 4.45 26.03
C GLU A 419 -22.23 4.96 25.11
N GLN A 420 -22.54 5.22 23.84
CA GLN A 420 -21.63 5.90 22.91
C GLN A 420 -21.23 7.30 23.40
N GLN A 421 -22.20 8.09 23.90
CA GLN A 421 -21.90 9.40 24.50
C GLN A 421 -21.04 9.27 25.76
N ASN A 422 -21.23 8.22 26.56
CA ASN A 422 -20.38 7.94 27.71
C ASN A 422 -18.93 7.66 27.29
N VAL A 423 -18.72 6.88 26.22
CA VAL A 423 -17.40 6.63 25.64
C VAL A 423 -16.74 7.93 25.17
N LEU A 424 -17.45 8.77 24.41
CA LEU A 424 -16.91 10.07 23.97
C LEU A 424 -16.55 10.99 25.14
N ARG A 425 -17.37 10.98 26.21
CA ARG A 425 -17.09 11.72 27.44
C ARG A 425 -15.82 11.24 28.14
N GLN A 426 -15.60 9.93 28.20
CA GLN A 426 -14.36 9.35 28.74
C GLN A 426 -13.15 9.78 27.92
N LEU A 427 -13.20 9.61 26.59
CA LEU A 427 -12.12 10.02 25.69
C LEU A 427 -11.79 11.52 25.84
N ARG A 428 -12.81 12.37 25.95
CA ARG A 428 -12.61 13.81 26.17
C ARG A 428 -11.90 14.07 27.49
N ASN A 429 -12.28 13.35 28.54
CA ASN A 429 -11.62 13.44 29.83
C ASN A 429 -10.16 12.96 29.75
N TYR A 430 -9.86 11.90 28.99
CA TYR A 430 -8.49 11.41 28.81
C TYR A 430 -7.61 12.43 28.08
N VAL A 431 -8.11 13.04 27.00
CA VAL A 431 -7.39 14.12 26.30
C VAL A 431 -7.10 15.28 27.25
N LEU A 432 -8.06 15.68 28.09
CA LEU A 432 -7.84 16.74 29.08
C LEU A 432 -6.78 16.35 30.13
N GLN A 433 -6.78 15.10 30.60
CA GLN A 433 -5.79 14.60 31.55
C GLN A 433 -4.39 14.58 30.92
N MET A 434 -4.23 14.06 29.70
CA MET A 434 -2.96 14.10 28.98
C MET A 434 -2.47 15.55 28.82
N ARG A 435 -3.35 16.45 28.37
CA ARG A 435 -3.01 17.87 28.16
C ARG A 435 -2.70 18.66 29.45
N SER A 436 -3.07 18.12 30.62
CA SER A 436 -2.71 18.69 31.92
C SER A 436 -1.23 18.50 32.25
N ILE A 437 -0.59 17.49 31.66
CA ILE A 437 0.85 17.25 31.77
C ILE A 437 1.54 18.16 30.76
N LYS A 438 2.17 19.25 31.25
CA LYS A 438 2.89 20.21 30.41
C LYS A 438 4.28 19.71 30.08
N GLY A 439 4.72 19.96 28.86
CA GLY A 439 6.09 19.70 28.40
C GLY A 439 6.90 20.99 28.31
N GLU A 440 8.22 20.87 28.47
CA GLU A 440 9.17 21.97 28.27
C GLU A 440 9.85 21.90 26.88
N PHE A 441 9.64 20.81 26.16
CA PHE A 441 10.20 20.54 24.84
C PHE A 441 9.21 19.74 24.00
N ILE A 442 9.45 19.64 22.69
CA ILE A 442 8.68 18.85 21.74
C ILE A 442 9.54 17.66 21.31
N GLY A 443 9.06 16.43 21.53
CA GLY A 443 9.83 15.19 21.31
C GLY A 443 9.27 14.01 22.12
N GLY A 444 10.02 12.90 22.12
CA GLY A 444 9.70 11.72 22.92
C GLY A 444 9.74 12.01 24.42
N VAL A 445 8.99 11.24 25.22
CA VAL A 445 8.89 11.45 26.68
C VAL A 445 10.25 11.38 27.39
N ASP A 446 11.17 10.58 26.86
CA ASP A 446 12.55 10.35 27.30
C ASP A 446 13.53 11.39 26.73
N SER A 447 13.01 12.50 26.18
CA SER A 447 13.78 13.49 25.40
C SER A 447 14.39 12.91 24.13
N SER A 448 13.86 11.79 23.61
CA SER A 448 14.24 11.32 22.28
C SER A 448 13.74 12.28 21.19
N PRO A 449 14.22 12.11 19.95
CA PRO A 449 13.78 12.90 18.82
C PRO A 449 12.29 12.68 18.54
N CYS A 450 11.69 13.61 17.80
CA CYS A 450 10.30 13.54 17.37
C CYS A 450 10.06 12.26 16.57
N ARG A 451 9.02 11.51 16.96
CA ARG A 451 8.63 10.28 16.29
C ARG A 451 7.29 10.47 15.58
N ASP A 452 7.37 10.58 14.26
CA ASP A 452 6.25 10.70 13.34
C ASP A 452 6.76 10.42 11.91
N GLY A 453 5.89 10.00 11.00
CA GLY A 453 6.26 9.78 9.60
C GLY A 453 6.94 10.98 8.93
N ILE A 454 6.63 12.21 9.36
CA ILE A 454 7.32 13.42 8.90
C ILE A 454 8.83 13.35 9.20
N PHE A 455 9.20 12.94 10.41
CA PHE A 455 10.57 12.94 10.92
C PHE A 455 11.34 11.64 10.66
N ASP A 456 10.64 10.51 10.52
CA ASP A 456 11.26 9.19 10.34
C ASP A 456 11.65 8.90 8.87
N ALA A 457 11.06 9.59 7.89
CA ALA A 457 11.19 9.20 6.48
C ALA A 457 12.43 9.75 5.73
N VAL A 458 13.56 10.03 6.38
CA VAL A 458 14.73 10.65 5.73
C VAL A 458 15.59 9.62 5.00
N TRP A 459 16.09 10.03 3.83
CA TRP A 459 16.92 9.27 2.90
C TRP A 459 18.15 8.63 3.59
N ASP A 460 18.21 7.30 3.64
CA ASP A 460 19.33 6.57 4.24
C ASP A 460 20.68 6.92 3.60
N ASN A 461 21.72 6.97 4.46
CA ASN A 461 23.18 7.05 4.21
C ASN A 461 23.93 8.39 4.26
N TYR A 462 23.32 9.51 4.67
CA TYR A 462 24.08 10.75 4.94
C TYR A 462 23.87 11.35 6.33
N GLY A 463 23.91 10.54 7.39
CA GLY A 463 24.13 11.03 8.77
C GLY A 463 23.34 12.27 9.22
N ALA A 464 22.12 12.47 8.72
CA ALA A 464 21.41 13.74 8.84
C ALA A 464 20.41 13.69 10.01
N GLY A 465 20.84 14.26 11.14
CA GLY A 465 19.97 14.95 12.09
C GLY A 465 18.86 14.15 12.76
N SER A 466 19.10 13.78 14.01
CA SER A 466 18.02 13.62 14.99
C SER A 466 17.08 14.84 14.98
N TYR A 467 15.85 14.70 14.49
CA TYR A 467 14.86 15.79 14.49
C TYR A 467 14.27 15.99 15.88
N GLY A 468 14.85 16.92 16.61
CA GLY A 468 14.49 17.19 17.99
C GLY A 468 15.27 16.34 18.99
N PRO A 469 14.90 16.39 20.28
CA PRO A 469 13.80 17.20 20.82
C PRO A 469 14.02 18.70 20.64
N TYR A 470 12.93 19.47 20.55
CA TYR A 470 12.96 20.92 20.34
C TYR A 470 12.51 21.67 21.58
N ALA A 471 13.32 22.63 22.06
CA ALA A 471 13.00 23.39 23.27
C ALA A 471 11.81 24.37 23.12
N SER A 472 11.26 24.56 21.93
CA SER A 472 10.10 25.43 21.69
C SER A 472 9.40 25.11 20.37
N GLU A 473 8.15 25.55 20.23
CA GLU A 473 7.42 25.46 18.97
C GLU A 473 8.11 26.23 17.82
N ALA A 474 8.79 27.33 18.14
CA ALA A 474 9.56 28.07 17.15
C ALA A 474 10.71 27.23 16.56
N LEU A 475 11.40 26.45 17.39
CA LEU A 475 12.44 25.54 16.92
C LEU A 475 11.85 24.32 16.22
N PHE A 476 10.72 23.81 16.71
CA PHE A 476 10.00 22.69 16.09
C PHE A 476 9.53 23.01 14.67
N THR A 477 8.96 24.21 14.45
CA THR A 477 8.55 24.65 13.11
C THR A 477 9.74 24.81 12.16
N GLU A 478 10.89 25.31 12.64
CA GLU A 478 12.13 25.27 11.83
C GLU A 478 12.63 23.84 11.60
N GLY A 479 12.43 22.93 12.56
CA GLY A 479 12.70 21.50 12.41
C GLY A 479 11.88 20.86 11.30
N ILE A 480 10.58 21.17 11.21
CA ILE A 480 9.73 20.72 10.10
C ILE A 480 10.22 21.31 8.77
N VAL A 481 10.58 22.59 8.74
CA VAL A 481 11.16 23.20 7.53
C VAL A 481 12.49 22.54 7.15
N GLN A 482 13.30 22.14 8.13
CA GLN A 482 14.54 21.42 7.91
C GLN A 482 14.29 20.05 7.30
N VAL A 483 13.30 19.28 7.80
CA VAL A 483 12.85 18.03 7.18
C VAL A 483 12.49 18.22 5.71
N LEU A 484 11.71 19.27 5.40
CA LEU A 484 11.30 19.54 4.02
C LEU A 484 12.51 19.86 3.12
N ARG A 485 13.48 20.64 3.62
CA ARG A 485 14.71 20.97 2.90
C ARG A 485 15.62 19.77 2.69
N ASP A 486 15.77 18.93 3.69
CA ASP A 486 16.65 17.75 3.65
C ASP A 486 16.15 16.68 2.66
N ARG A 487 14.90 16.81 2.20
CA ARG A 487 14.31 15.98 1.13
C ARG A 487 14.57 16.51 -0.27
N ILE A 488 15.10 17.72 -0.41
CA ILE A 488 15.43 18.28 -1.73
C ILE A 488 16.68 17.57 -2.29
N PRO A 489 16.61 17.02 -3.51
CA PRO A 489 17.78 16.45 -4.19
C PRO A 489 18.93 17.47 -4.28
N PRO A 490 20.19 17.10 -3.94
CA PRO A 490 21.33 17.97 -4.20
C PRO A 490 21.57 18.21 -5.70
N ASN A 491 21.01 17.36 -6.59
CA ASN A 491 21.19 17.41 -8.04
C ASN A 491 19.88 17.74 -8.77
N LEU A 492 19.23 18.85 -8.45
CA LEU A 492 18.12 19.40 -9.25
C LEU A 492 18.65 19.87 -10.63
N PRO A 493 17.98 19.58 -11.77
CA PRO A 493 18.39 20.09 -13.10
C PRO A 493 18.59 21.62 -13.09
N GLU A 494 19.56 22.17 -13.83
CA GLU A 494 19.84 23.63 -13.85
C GLU A 494 18.61 24.49 -14.18
N GLU A 495 17.67 24.00 -15.00
CA GLU A 495 16.39 24.70 -15.28
C GLU A 495 15.45 24.79 -14.06
N SER A 496 15.61 23.88 -13.08
CA SER A 496 14.91 23.92 -11.79
C SER A 496 15.69 24.65 -10.70
N SER A 497 16.85 25.24 -11.03
CA SER A 497 17.60 26.14 -10.14
C SER A 497 17.17 27.62 -10.27
N ASP A 498 16.19 27.89 -11.13
CA ASP A 498 15.56 29.20 -11.25
C ASP A 498 14.74 29.50 -9.99
N LEU A 499 15.15 30.54 -9.25
CA LEU A 499 14.46 31.03 -8.07
C LEU A 499 13.02 31.50 -8.39
N ASP A 500 12.74 31.84 -9.67
CA ASP A 500 11.41 32.18 -10.15
C ASP A 500 10.58 30.94 -10.57
N SER A 501 11.07 29.71 -10.32
CA SER A 501 10.31 28.50 -10.61
C SER A 501 9.10 28.32 -9.67
N VAL A 502 8.04 27.73 -10.22
CA VAL A 502 6.82 27.37 -9.46
C VAL A 502 7.15 26.43 -8.31
N PHE A 503 8.14 25.54 -8.49
CA PHE A 503 8.59 24.61 -7.46
C PHE A 503 9.13 25.33 -6.22
N PHE A 504 10.14 26.20 -6.37
CA PHE A 504 10.71 26.93 -5.24
C PHE A 504 9.74 27.94 -4.63
N THR A 505 8.85 28.52 -5.43
CA THR A 505 7.78 29.38 -4.92
C THR A 505 6.84 28.59 -4.00
N ASN A 506 6.40 27.40 -4.41
CA ASN A 506 5.53 26.55 -3.60
C ASN A 506 6.22 26.10 -2.31
N GLU A 507 7.51 25.73 -2.38
CA GLU A 507 8.31 25.40 -1.20
C GLU A 507 8.45 26.56 -0.24
N TYR A 508 8.81 27.73 -0.77
CA TYR A 508 8.92 28.93 0.04
C TYR A 508 7.60 29.24 0.75
N VAL A 509 6.48 29.18 0.02
CA VAL A 509 5.14 29.39 0.59
C VAL A 509 4.86 28.36 1.69
N LEU A 510 5.10 27.06 1.45
CA LEU A 510 4.90 26.02 2.45
C LEU A 510 5.75 26.26 3.71
N TYR A 511 7.02 26.65 3.55
CA TYR A 511 7.90 26.95 4.69
C TYR A 511 7.39 28.13 5.51
N GLN A 512 6.93 29.20 4.83
CA GLN A 512 6.35 30.33 5.54
C GLN A 512 5.04 29.93 6.24
N THR A 513 4.19 29.15 5.58
CA THR A 513 2.94 28.64 6.16
C THR A 513 3.20 27.80 7.42
N VAL A 514 4.17 26.89 7.41
CA VAL A 514 4.58 26.12 8.60
C VAL A 514 5.06 27.04 9.73
N ARG A 515 5.86 28.07 9.39
CA ARG A 515 6.35 29.04 10.37
C ARG A 515 5.25 29.88 11.01
N GLU A 516 4.07 29.98 10.42
CA GLU A 516 2.94 30.68 11.02
C GLU A 516 2.35 29.91 12.22
N LEU A 517 2.55 28.59 12.33
CA LEU A 517 2.05 27.78 13.45
C LEU A 517 2.51 28.32 14.82
N LYS A 518 3.77 28.75 14.93
CA LYS A 518 4.33 29.31 16.18
C LYS A 518 3.66 30.61 16.64
N LYS A 519 2.85 31.26 15.80
CA LYS A 519 2.11 32.49 16.14
C LYS A 519 0.72 32.20 16.71
N MET A 520 0.27 30.94 16.67
CA MET A 520 -1.08 30.54 17.09
C MET A 520 -1.18 30.21 18.60
N ASN A 521 -0.11 30.47 19.38
CA ASN A 521 -0.07 30.36 20.85
C ASN A 521 -0.44 28.97 21.41
N HIS A 522 0.13 27.91 20.83
CA HIS A 522 -0.11 26.55 21.31
C HIS A 522 0.60 26.27 22.64
N SER A 523 0.00 25.38 23.43
CA SER A 523 0.68 24.82 24.60
C SER A 523 1.45 23.56 24.21
N ILE A 524 2.66 23.39 24.75
CA ILE A 524 3.37 22.11 24.69
C ILE A 524 2.81 21.20 25.79
N VAL A 525 2.27 20.06 25.38
CA VAL A 525 1.52 19.14 26.23
C VAL A 525 1.84 17.70 25.91
N PHE A 526 1.64 16.80 26.87
CA PHE A 526 1.71 15.38 26.58
C PHE A 526 0.52 14.94 25.72
N THR A 527 0.80 14.16 24.67
CA THR A 527 -0.19 13.59 23.75
C THR A 527 0.11 12.10 23.53
N HIS A 528 -0.90 11.34 23.13
CA HIS A 528 -0.76 9.96 22.68
C HIS A 528 -0.08 9.90 21.32
N GLY A 529 -0.37 10.86 20.43
CA GLY A 529 0.24 10.96 19.10
C GLY A 529 -0.26 9.94 18.08
N ASP A 530 -1.20 9.07 18.45
CA ASP A 530 -1.80 8.06 17.57
C ASP A 530 -3.17 7.58 18.09
N LEU A 531 -3.97 8.51 18.61
CA LEU A 531 -5.25 8.17 19.23
C LEU A 531 -6.34 7.91 18.17
N HIS A 532 -6.48 6.65 17.75
CA HIS A 532 -7.53 6.19 16.84
C HIS A 532 -8.21 4.90 17.35
N CYS A 533 -9.30 4.46 16.70
CA CYS A 533 -10.09 3.30 17.17
C CYS A 533 -9.32 1.99 17.33
N GLY A 534 -8.23 1.78 16.59
CA GLY A 534 -7.39 0.58 16.71
C GLY A 534 -6.62 0.54 18.03
N ASN A 535 -6.37 1.71 18.61
CA ASN A 535 -5.66 1.90 19.87
C ASN A 535 -6.63 2.09 21.05
N MET A 536 -7.91 1.71 20.88
CA MET A 536 -8.96 1.80 21.88
C MET A 536 -9.62 0.44 22.10
N LEU A 537 -9.59 -0.04 23.33
CA LEU A 537 -10.32 -1.22 23.79
C LEU A 537 -11.41 -0.79 24.77
N VAL A 538 -12.52 -1.53 24.84
CA VAL A 538 -13.63 -1.22 25.75
C VAL A 538 -13.96 -2.45 26.58
N ARG A 539 -13.85 -2.30 27.91
CA ARG A 539 -14.21 -3.34 28.89
C ARG A 539 -15.72 -3.56 28.90
N SER A 540 -16.16 -4.68 29.48
CA SER A 540 -17.58 -5.03 29.60
C SER A 540 -18.42 -4.01 30.38
N ASP A 541 -17.79 -3.22 31.27
CA ASP A 541 -18.41 -2.13 32.03
C ASP A 541 -18.48 -0.79 31.26
N GLY A 542 -17.99 -0.76 30.02
CA GLY A 542 -17.93 0.43 29.17
C GLY A 542 -16.73 1.34 29.42
N THR A 543 -15.76 0.91 30.24
CA THR A 543 -14.49 1.63 30.44
C THR A 543 -13.61 1.53 29.20
N VAL A 544 -13.15 2.68 28.70
CA VAL A 544 -12.23 2.73 27.55
C VAL A 544 -10.79 2.58 28.05
N VAL A 545 -10.06 1.64 27.48
CA VAL A 545 -8.63 1.39 27.74
C VAL A 545 -7.82 1.77 26.52
N ILE A 546 -6.78 2.58 26.71
CA ILE A 546 -5.93 3.10 25.64
C ILE A 546 -4.64 2.28 25.55
N VAL A 547 -4.27 1.88 24.33
CA VAL A 547 -3.12 1.00 24.04
C VAL A 547 -2.21 1.61 22.96
N ASP A 548 -1.02 1.04 22.77
CA ASP A 548 -0.02 1.47 21.77
C ASP A 548 0.47 2.92 21.95
N TRP A 549 1.27 3.14 23.00
CA TRP A 549 1.81 4.46 23.36
C TRP A 549 3.12 4.80 22.61
N GLY A 550 3.40 4.12 21.50
CA GLY A 550 4.70 4.18 20.80
C GLY A 550 5.04 5.54 20.19
N GLN A 551 4.03 6.37 19.92
CA GLN A 551 4.15 7.74 19.38
C GLN A 551 3.90 8.82 20.44
N ALA A 552 3.70 8.42 21.70
CA ALA A 552 3.40 9.34 22.77
C ALA A 552 4.61 10.21 23.12
N GLY A 553 4.35 11.46 23.46
CA GLY A 553 5.41 12.42 23.73
C GLY A 553 4.85 13.79 24.04
N TYR A 554 5.74 14.76 24.09
CA TYR A 554 5.38 16.16 24.26
C TYR A 554 5.27 16.83 22.88
N TRP A 555 4.13 17.44 22.61
CA TRP A 555 3.81 18.04 21.32
C TRP A 555 2.98 19.31 21.50
N PRO A 556 2.91 20.19 20.48
CA PRO A 556 1.88 21.22 20.44
C PRO A 556 0.48 20.59 20.59
N ASP A 557 -0.42 21.27 21.29
CA ASP A 557 -1.75 20.73 21.60
C ASP A 557 -2.59 20.32 20.38
N TYR A 558 -2.39 20.95 19.22
CA TYR A 558 -3.04 20.56 17.95
C TYR A 558 -2.59 19.19 17.40
N TRP A 559 -1.44 18.67 17.83
CA TRP A 559 -0.82 17.49 17.23
C TRP A 559 -1.69 16.23 17.35
N GLU A 560 -2.37 16.05 18.49
CA GLU A 560 -3.31 14.95 18.70
C GLU A 560 -4.49 15.02 17.71
N PHE A 561 -4.99 16.22 17.42
CA PHE A 561 -6.09 16.40 16.46
C PHE A 561 -5.62 16.05 15.05
N TYR A 562 -4.44 16.54 14.66
CA TYR A 562 -3.83 16.19 13.37
C TYR A 562 -3.69 14.67 13.22
N ARG A 563 -3.06 14.00 14.19
CA ARG A 563 -2.82 12.56 14.13
C ARG A 563 -4.11 11.75 14.12
N ALA A 564 -5.10 12.12 14.94
CA ALA A 564 -6.39 11.44 14.96
C ALA A 564 -7.15 11.55 13.63
N MET A 565 -7.10 12.74 12.98
CA MET A 565 -7.76 13.01 11.69
C MET A 565 -7.01 12.41 10.49
N PHE A 566 -5.72 12.11 10.63
CA PHE A 566 -4.88 11.60 9.55
C PHE A 566 -5.12 10.11 9.24
N GLN A 567 -5.64 9.35 10.20
CA GLN A 567 -5.88 7.92 10.06
C GLN A 567 -7.09 7.61 9.17
N VAL A 568 -7.06 6.45 8.48
CA VAL A 568 -8.21 6.01 7.67
C VAL A 568 -9.45 5.88 8.57
N PRO A 569 -10.54 6.61 8.28
CA PRO A 569 -11.71 6.60 9.13
C PRO A 569 -12.39 5.22 9.04
N TRP A 570 -12.66 4.60 10.20
CA TRP A 570 -13.40 3.33 10.20
C TRP A 570 -14.84 3.49 9.69
N ARG A 571 -15.37 4.73 9.75
CA ARG A 571 -16.67 5.11 9.20
C ARG A 571 -16.73 6.58 8.80
N PRO A 572 -17.65 6.96 7.89
CA PRO A 572 -17.74 8.34 7.38
C PRO A 572 -17.95 9.42 8.45
N SER A 573 -18.52 9.07 9.61
CA SER A 573 -18.75 10.02 10.69
C SER A 573 -17.58 10.19 11.66
N TRP A 574 -16.50 9.38 11.54
CA TRP A 574 -15.44 9.32 12.53
C TRP A 574 -14.75 10.67 12.73
N ASP A 575 -14.43 11.37 11.64
CA ASP A 575 -13.80 12.70 11.70
C ASP A 575 -14.63 13.70 12.51
N ARG A 576 -15.96 13.69 12.32
CA ARG A 576 -16.89 14.52 13.11
C ARG A 576 -17.04 14.07 14.55
N MET A 577 -16.67 12.83 14.87
CA MET A 577 -16.64 12.32 16.23
C MET A 577 -15.37 12.72 16.96
N ILE A 578 -14.23 12.84 16.25
CA ILE A 578 -12.95 13.30 16.81
C ILE A 578 -13.12 14.64 17.52
N GLU A 579 -13.80 15.61 16.88
CA GLU A 579 -14.09 16.93 17.47
C GLU A 579 -14.85 16.88 18.81
N LYS A 580 -15.57 15.77 19.08
CA LYS A 580 -16.33 15.62 20.32
C LYS A 580 -15.43 15.32 21.51
N PHE A 581 -14.22 14.80 21.29
CA PHE A 581 -13.30 14.42 22.36
C PHE A 581 -11.90 15.04 22.25
N ILE A 582 -11.45 15.47 21.06
CA ILE A 582 -10.24 16.27 20.88
C ILE A 582 -10.64 17.68 20.43
N PRO A 583 -10.15 18.75 21.10
CA PRO A 583 -10.37 20.11 20.64
C PRO A 583 -9.91 20.31 19.19
N PRO A 584 -10.76 20.86 18.31
CA PRO A 584 -10.48 20.95 16.88
C PRO A 584 -9.39 22.00 16.56
N SER A 585 -8.51 21.65 15.63
CA SER A 585 -7.39 22.47 15.14
C SER A 585 -7.26 22.29 13.62
N TYR A 586 -8.26 22.76 12.88
CA TYR A 586 -8.37 22.52 11.43
C TYR A 586 -7.32 23.25 10.60
N VAL A 587 -6.93 24.46 11.02
CA VAL A 587 -5.92 25.23 10.30
C VAL A 587 -4.58 24.52 10.41
N GLU A 588 -4.21 24.13 11.63
CA GLU A 588 -3.01 23.38 11.94
C GLU A 588 -3.01 22.03 11.24
N TYR A 589 -4.15 21.33 11.25
CA TYR A 589 -4.34 20.07 10.52
C TYR A 589 -4.05 20.22 9.02
N GLU A 590 -4.66 21.19 8.33
CA GLU A 590 -4.43 21.38 6.89
C GLU A 590 -2.97 21.76 6.59
N ILE A 591 -2.33 22.57 7.45
CA ILE A 591 -0.91 22.89 7.32
C ILE A 591 -0.04 21.63 7.42
N ILE A 592 -0.21 20.82 8.47
CA ILE A 592 0.60 19.62 8.68
C ILE A 592 0.26 18.52 7.66
N LYS A 593 -1.00 18.40 7.23
CA LYS A 593 -1.41 17.50 6.14
C LYS A 593 -0.71 17.85 4.82
N ASN A 594 -0.56 19.15 4.52
CA ASN A 594 0.21 19.59 3.35
C ASN A 594 1.69 19.26 3.49
N VAL A 595 2.28 19.43 4.68
CA VAL A 595 3.66 18.97 4.98
C VAL A 595 3.80 17.48 4.72
N PHE A 596 2.90 16.66 5.27
CA PHE A 596 2.94 15.21 5.09
C PHE A 596 2.79 14.83 3.61
N SER A 597 1.85 15.44 2.90
CA SER A 597 1.65 15.20 1.46
C SER A 597 2.92 15.53 0.69
N TYR A 598 3.63 16.61 1.03
CA TYR A 598 4.90 16.95 0.42
C TYR A 598 6.01 15.94 0.74
N VAL A 599 6.09 15.48 1.99
CA VAL A 599 7.11 14.54 2.46
C VAL A 599 7.00 13.15 1.80
N PHE A 600 5.79 12.72 1.46
CA PHE A 600 5.50 11.37 0.93
C PHE A 600 5.10 11.34 -0.57
N ASN A 601 5.05 12.50 -1.24
CA ASN A 601 4.95 12.61 -2.70
C ASN A 601 6.33 12.49 -3.34
#